data_AF-A0A7Y9TGB2-F1
#
_entry.id   AF-A0A7Y9TGB2-F1
#
_cell.length_a   1.000
_cell.length_b   1.000
_cell.length_c   1.000
_cell.angle_alpha   90.00
_cell.angle_beta   90.00
_cell.angle_gamma   90.00
#
_symmetry.space_group_name_H-M   'P 1'
#
loop_
_entity.id
_entity.type
_entity.pdbx_description
1 polymer ?
#
loop_
_entity_poly.entity_id
_entity_poly.type
_entity_poly.pdbx_seq_one_letter_code
_entity_poly.pdbx_strand_id
1 'polypeptide(L)' 'MDEGNVSDLVRYTKALVAIQIQAMSKNEDPVKPEILMARAGLPAKEIAELLGKSPDAVKKTIQRAGKKEA' A
#
# COMPACT_ATOMS: atom_id res chain seq x y z
N MET A 1 14.85 -9.06 -22.45
CA MET A 1 14.93 -8.05 -21.37
C MET A 1 15.50 -8.78 -20.17
N ASP A 2 16.65 -8.34 -19.64
CA ASP A 2 17.32 -9.02 -18.53
C ASP A 2 16.45 -8.97 -17.26
N GLU A 3 16.21 -10.12 -16.65
CA GLU A 3 15.36 -10.27 -15.46
C GLU A 3 15.83 -9.39 -14.28
N GLY A 4 17.13 -9.09 -14.20
CA GLY A 4 17.69 -8.16 -13.22
C GLY A 4 17.14 -6.74 -13.37
N ASN A 5 16.98 -6.26 -14.61
CA ASN A 5 16.46 -4.92 -14.89
C ASN A 5 14.97 -4.82 -14.53
N VAL A 6 14.20 -5.90 -14.72
CA VAL A 6 12.78 -5.95 -14.33
C VAL A 6 12.63 -5.95 -12.81
N SER A 7 13.49 -6.70 -12.11
CA SER A 7 13.52 -6.75 -10.64
C SER A 7 13.81 -5.38 -10.01
N ASP A 8 14.79 -4.66 -10.57
CA ASP A 8 15.14 -3.33 -10.10
C ASP A 8 14.05 -2.30 -10.43
N LEU A 9 13.42 -2.40 -11.60
CA LEU A 9 12.27 -1.54 -11.95
C LEU A 9 11.13 -1.71 -10.95
N VAL A 10 10.77 -2.95 -10.62
CA VAL A 10 9.73 -3.26 -9.63
C VAL A 10 10.10 -2.72 -8.25
N ARG A 11 11.38 -2.85 -7.84
CA ARG A 11 11.88 -2.31 -6.57
C ARG A 11 11.75 -0.79 -6.53
N TYR A 12 12.15 -0.09 -7.60
CA TYR A 12 12.04 1.37 -7.68
C TYR A 12 10.59 1.84 -7.73
N THR A 13 9.70 1.14 -8.42
CA THR A 13 8.26 1.44 -8.40
C THR A 13 7.67 1.30 -6.99
N LYS A 14 8.03 0.22 -6.26
CA LYS A 14 7.61 0.03 -4.86
C LYS A 14 8.11 1.18 -3.96
N ALA A 15 9.35 1.63 -4.15
CA ALA A 15 9.90 2.76 -3.40
C ALA A 15 9.17 4.08 -3.71
N LEU A 16 8.86 4.36 -4.99
CA LEU A 16 8.11 5.54 -5.40
C LEU A 16 6.69 5.56 -4.82
N VAL A 17 6.00 4.41 -4.83
CA VAL A 17 4.68 4.29 -4.21
C VAL A 17 4.74 4.56 -2.71
N ALA A 18 5.75 4.01 -2.01
CA ALA A 18 5.94 4.25 -0.58
C ALA A 18 6.21 5.74 -0.27
N ILE A 19 7.04 6.41 -1.07
CA ILE A 19 7.32 7.85 -0.94
C ILE A 19 6.07 8.68 -1.16
N GLN A 20 5.28 8.36 -2.19
CA GLN A 20 4.05 9.10 -2.48
C GLN A 20 3.02 8.96 -1.35
N ILE A 21 2.91 7.76 -0.78
CA ILE A 21 2.04 7.51 0.37
C ILE A 21 2.51 8.29 1.60
N GLN A 22 3.82 8.35 1.84
CA GLN A 22 4.37 9.17 2.91
C GLN A 22 4.10 10.67 2.70
N ALA A 23 4.21 11.15 1.45
CA ALA A 23 3.87 12.51 1.08
C ALA A 23 2.37 12.80 1.29
N MET A 24 1.49 11.88 0.89
CA MET A 24 0.05 11.99 1.10
C MET A 24 -0.33 11.99 2.58
N SER A 25 0.37 11.22 3.43
CA SER A 25 0.13 11.22 4.88
C SER A 25 0.53 12.51 5.60
N LYS A 26 1.31 13.39 4.95
CA LYS A 26 1.62 14.74 5.45
C LYS A 26 0.59 15.79 5.02
N ASN A 27 -0.20 15.51 3.99
CA ASN A 27 -1.43 16.26 3.73
C ASN A 27 -2.53 15.71 4.66
N GLU A 28 -3.43 16.57 5.11
CA GLU A 28 -4.50 16.26 6.07
C GLU A 28 -5.56 15.25 5.56
N ASP A 29 -5.22 14.37 4.62
CA ASP A 29 -6.12 13.32 4.16
C ASP A 29 -6.12 12.18 5.21
N PRO A 30 -7.24 11.95 5.93
CA PRO A 30 -7.31 10.95 7.01
C PRO A 30 -7.27 9.51 6.51
N VAL A 31 -7.17 9.29 5.20
CA VAL A 31 -7.21 7.95 4.60
C VAL A 31 -5.88 7.24 4.81
N LYS A 32 -5.94 6.14 5.57
CA LYS A 32 -4.77 5.33 5.89
C LYS A 32 -4.11 4.76 4.62
N PRO A 33 -2.77 4.70 4.55
CA PRO A 33 -2.01 4.07 3.47
C PRO A 33 -2.53 2.71 3.00
N GLU A 34 -2.94 1.85 3.95
CA GLU A 34 -3.49 0.52 3.68
C GLU A 34 -4.75 0.58 2.80
N ILE A 35 -5.57 1.61 2.97
CA ILE A 35 -6.83 1.80 2.24
C ILE A 35 -6.54 2.26 0.81
N LEU A 36 -5.59 3.18 0.63
CA LEU A 36 -5.19 3.66 -0.69
C LEU A 36 -4.61 2.53 -1.54
N MET A 37 -3.70 1.75 -0.96
CA MET A 37 -3.10 0.60 -1.65
C MET A 37 -4.15 -0.48 -1.96
N ALA A 38 -5.08 -0.75 -1.06
CA ALA A 38 -6.17 -1.71 -1.31
C ALA A 38 -7.11 -1.25 -2.43
N ARG A 39 -7.44 0.05 -2.49
CA ARG A 39 -8.21 0.64 -3.60
C ARG A 39 -7.47 0.56 -4.94
N ALA A 40 -6.14 0.59 -4.92
CA ALA A 40 -5.30 0.36 -6.10
C ALA A 40 -5.21 -1.14 -6.50
N GLY A 41 -5.91 -2.03 -5.81
CA GLY A 41 -5.98 -3.45 -6.13
C GLY A 41 -4.86 -4.30 -5.53
N LEU A 42 -4.02 -3.75 -4.65
CA LEU A 42 -2.97 -4.54 -4.00
C LEU A 42 -3.58 -5.51 -2.95
N PRO A 43 -3.12 -6.77 -2.91
CA PRO A 43 -3.57 -7.72 -1.90
C PRO A 43 -3.00 -7.36 -0.52
N ALA A 44 -3.77 -7.63 0.54
CA ALA A 44 -3.40 -7.28 1.92
C ALA A 44 -2.04 -7.84 2.38
N LYS A 45 -1.61 -8.98 1.83
CA LYS A 45 -0.29 -9.57 2.11
C LYS A 45 0.84 -8.67 1.58
N GLU A 46 0.71 -8.19 0.35
CA GLU A 46 1.74 -7.35 -0.29
C GLU A 46 1.79 -5.96 0.35
N ILE A 47 0.62 -5.41 0.72
CA ILE A 47 0.53 -4.18 1.51
C ILE A 47 1.24 -4.32 2.86
N ALA A 48 1.06 -5.46 3.53
CA ALA A 48 1.69 -5.73 4.82
C ALA A 48 3.21 -5.81 4.71
N GLU A 49 3.73 -6.46 3.67
CA GLU A 49 5.16 -6.52 3.36
C GLU A 49 5.74 -5.12 3.06
N LEU A 50 5.04 -4.32 2.25
CA LEU A 50 5.47 -2.96 1.88
C LEU A 50 5.48 -1.99 3.06
N LEU A 51 4.53 -2.13 4.00
CA LEU A 51 4.38 -1.24 5.15
C LEU A 51 5.05 -1.76 6.42
N GLY A 52 5.65 -2.96 6.40
CA GLY A 52 6.23 -3.60 7.58
C GLY A 52 5.20 -3.87 8.68
N LYS A 53 3.95 -4.17 8.30
CA LYS A 53 2.82 -4.40 9.22
C LYS A 53 2.40 -5.87 9.23
N SER A 54 1.61 -6.28 10.22
CA SER A 54 1.02 -7.62 10.20
C SER A 54 -0.10 -7.71 9.15
N PRO A 55 -0.20 -8.82 8.39
CA PRO A 55 -1.27 -9.01 7.41
C PRO A 55 -2.68 -8.85 7.99
N ASP A 56 -2.87 -9.29 9.25
CA ASP A 56 -4.16 -9.19 9.94
C ASP A 56 -4.54 -7.74 10.30
N ALA A 57 -3.56 -6.91 10.68
CA ALA A 57 -3.79 -5.49 10.95
C ALA A 57 -4.19 -4.75 9.67
N VAL A 58 -3.57 -5.09 8.55
CA VAL A 58 -3.91 -4.54 7.23
C VAL A 58 -5.33 -4.98 6.83
N LYS A 59 -5.66 -6.27 6.91
CA LYS A 59 -7.00 -6.80 6.61
C LYS A 59 -8.09 -6.12 7.44
N LYS A 60 -7.89 -5.98 8.75
CA LYS A 60 -8.84 -5.29 9.65
C LYS A 60 -9.03 -3.83 9.26
N THR A 61 -7.96 -3.15 8.87
CA THR A 61 -8.02 -1.75 8.43
C THR A 61 -8.84 -1.60 7.15
N ILE A 62 -8.59 -2.46 6.16
CA ILE A 62 -9.34 -2.49 4.89
C ILE A 62 -10.82 -2.81 5.12
N GLN A 63 -11.12 -3.84 5.92
CA GLN A 63 -12.51 -4.23 6.23
C GLN A 63 -13.30 -3.12 6.94
N ARG A 64 -12.67 -2.39 7.86
CA ARG A 64 -13.30 -1.26 8.55
C ARG A 64 -13.61 -0.10 7.61
N ALA A 65 -12.76 0.13 6.60
CA ALA A 65 -12.99 1.14 5.59
C ALA A 65 -14.17 0.77 4.68
N GLY A 66 -14.23 -0.49 4.20
CA GLY A 66 -15.31 -0.96 3.33
C GLY A 66 -16.69 -0.98 3.98
N LYS A 67 -16.78 -1.08 5.32
CA LYS A 67 -18.05 -0.98 6.06
C LYS A 67 -18.61 0.44 6.18
N LYS A 68 -17.81 1.47 5.91
CA LYS A 68 -18.22 2.88 6.07
C LYS A 68 -18.85 3.46 4.79
N GLU A 69 -18.72 2.75 3.67
CA GLU A 69 -19.25 3.15 2.35
C GLU A 69 -20.51 2.36 1.94
N ALA A 70 -21.08 1.55 2.84
CA ALA A 70 -22.29 0.76 2.64
C ALA A 70 -23.47 1.29 3.47
#